data_AF-A0A8T4PL51-F1
#
_entry.id   AF-A0A8T4PL51-F1
#
_cell.length_a   1.000
_cell.length_b   1.000
_cell.length_c   1.000
_cell.angle_alpha   90.00
_cell.angle_beta   90.00
_cell.angle_gamma   90.00
#
_symmetry.space_group_name_H-M   'P 1'
#
loop_
_entity.id
_entity.type
_entity.pdbx_description
1 polymer ?
#
loop_
_entity_poly.entity_id
_entity_poly.type
_entity_poly.pdbx_seq_one_letter_code
_entity_poly.pdbx_strand_id
1 'polypeptide(L)'
;AKIASILFAAICFTVFYFFLLKNDIKYAFFWALLYLFSSANLMYRFMETRQLPLAIALIILTIHFLQNRKYLFLGIISFAFVWLYSGFIIQLFIVLVYIIIERIFSRKFDYKIILYSFLGALLGLVINPYFPGNIPFLYAQVFKVNLLSNLYNVEWKPWTFIEFVKNNILILFYLIASLFILIKNKKIDRNKAFYLFLALFFLIYTIKTRRMHEYLIPFAILSLAFFFKDYSGNIDVKYLDLMKKAALASLIIIISVNFILAREEIANNTFLYDYEKCAEWMMHNVSKNSLVFNNAYTFTYLFFKNSDLRYTHGLDLTYSYLYDAEEFERYIGILQGTLKSDADYIIEDYNPDYLISGKLKQDVQLFNYIVKNRKNYKAVYEDEWCAVLEVK
;
A
#
# COMPACT_ATOMS: atom_id res chain seq x y z
N ALA A 1 -16.45 -5.53 2.19
CA ALA A 1 -15.03 -5.25 2.51
C ALA A 1 -14.21 -6.52 2.77
N LYS A 2 -14.49 -7.31 3.82
CA LYS A 2 -13.70 -8.52 4.18
C LYS A 2 -13.57 -9.55 3.04
N ILE A 3 -14.65 -9.81 2.30
CA ILE A 3 -14.61 -10.72 1.14
C ILE A 3 -13.70 -10.14 0.04
N ALA A 4 -13.76 -8.82 -0.19
CA ALA A 4 -12.95 -8.17 -1.21
C ALA A 4 -11.44 -8.25 -0.91
N SER A 5 -11.02 -8.08 0.35
CA SER A 5 -9.59 -8.22 0.70
C SER A 5 -9.07 -9.64 0.43
N ILE A 6 -9.83 -10.67 0.83
CA ILE A 6 -9.50 -12.08 0.53
C ILE A 6 -9.42 -12.30 -0.98
N LEU A 7 -10.43 -11.84 -1.73
CA LEU A 7 -10.48 -12.00 -3.18
C LEU A 7 -9.32 -11.28 -3.88
N PHE A 8 -9.02 -10.05 -3.50
CA PHE A 8 -7.95 -9.27 -4.14
C PHE A 8 -6.57 -9.87 -3.88
N ALA A 9 -6.30 -10.34 -2.66
CA ALA A 9 -5.08 -11.07 -2.36
C ALA A 9 -5.00 -12.38 -3.15
N ALA A 10 -6.08 -13.17 -3.18
CA ALA A 10 -6.13 -14.43 -3.93
C ALA A 10 -5.93 -14.23 -5.44
N ILE A 11 -6.55 -13.20 -6.03
CA ILE A 11 -6.36 -12.81 -7.43
C ILE A 11 -4.90 -12.45 -7.68
N CYS A 12 -4.27 -11.64 -6.81
CA CYS A 12 -2.88 -11.25 -6.95
C CYS A 12 -1.94 -12.46 -7.02
N PHE A 13 -2.04 -13.38 -6.06
CA PHE A 13 -1.19 -14.57 -6.04
C PHE A 13 -1.49 -15.54 -7.19
N THR A 14 -2.75 -15.68 -7.58
CA THR A 14 -3.16 -16.53 -8.71
C THR A 14 -2.66 -15.97 -10.03
N VAL A 15 -2.77 -14.66 -10.25
CA VAL A 15 -2.21 -13.96 -11.41
C VAL A 15 -0.69 -14.08 -11.43
N PHE A 16 -0.02 -13.93 -10.28
CA PHE A 16 1.43 -14.09 -10.19
C PHE A 16 1.86 -15.53 -10.53
N TYR A 17 1.18 -16.54 -9.98
CA TYR A 17 1.44 -17.94 -10.29
C TYR A 17 1.19 -18.26 -11.78
N PHE A 18 0.06 -17.81 -12.32
CA PHE A 18 -0.25 -17.90 -13.75
C PHE A 18 0.84 -17.26 -14.62
N PHE A 19 1.33 -16.09 -14.22
CA PHE A 19 2.37 -15.37 -14.92
C PHE A 19 3.69 -16.17 -14.99
N LEU A 20 4.08 -16.79 -13.88
CA LEU A 20 5.25 -17.66 -13.80
C LEU A 20 5.11 -18.88 -14.73
N LEU A 21 3.93 -19.52 -14.75
CA LEU A 21 3.65 -20.63 -15.67
C LEU A 21 3.73 -20.21 -17.14
N LYS A 22 3.15 -19.06 -17.50
CA LYS A 22 3.20 -18.54 -18.88
C LYS A 22 4.58 -18.13 -19.35
N ASN A 23 5.52 -17.93 -18.44
CA ASN A 23 6.92 -17.62 -18.73
C ASN A 23 7.83 -18.85 -18.56
N ASP A 24 7.28 -20.06 -18.43
CA ASP A 24 8.00 -21.32 -18.24
C ASP A 24 9.02 -21.26 -17.08
N ILE A 25 8.65 -20.58 -15.99
CA ILE A 25 9.49 -20.51 -14.80
C ILE A 25 9.42 -21.85 -14.06
N LYS A 26 10.58 -22.50 -13.92
CA LYS A 26 10.71 -23.75 -13.14
C LYS A 26 10.31 -23.52 -11.69
N TYR A 27 9.57 -24.47 -11.12
CA TYR A 27 9.07 -24.42 -9.75
C TYR A 27 8.17 -23.20 -9.47
N ALA A 28 7.29 -22.82 -10.42
CA ALA A 28 6.39 -21.67 -10.28
C ALA A 28 5.64 -21.59 -8.94
N PHE A 29 5.21 -22.73 -8.39
CA PHE A 29 4.50 -22.77 -7.10
C PHE A 29 5.41 -22.36 -5.93
N PHE A 30 6.68 -22.76 -5.95
CA PHE A 30 7.68 -22.35 -4.96
C PHE A 30 7.86 -20.82 -4.95
N TRP A 31 7.99 -20.21 -6.13
CA TRP A 31 8.12 -18.76 -6.25
C TRP A 31 6.87 -18.00 -5.81
N ALA A 32 5.67 -18.54 -6.09
CA ALA A 32 4.41 -17.95 -5.62
C ALA A 32 4.28 -18.02 -4.09
N LEU A 33 4.68 -19.14 -3.46
CA LEU A 33 4.75 -19.24 -2.00
C LEU A 33 5.78 -18.29 -1.41
N LEU A 34 6.96 -18.18 -2.01
CA LEU A 34 7.95 -17.19 -1.60
C LEU A 34 7.34 -15.80 -1.63
N TYR A 35 6.62 -15.42 -2.69
CA TYR A 35 5.98 -14.11 -2.76
C TYR A 35 5.02 -13.87 -1.58
N LEU A 36 4.14 -14.83 -1.29
CA LEU A 36 3.18 -14.72 -0.18
C LEU A 36 3.86 -14.56 1.18
N PHE A 37 4.95 -15.28 1.42
CA PHE A 37 5.61 -15.35 2.73
C PHE A 37 6.95 -14.60 2.81
N SER A 38 7.28 -13.74 1.83
CA SER A 38 8.55 -13.00 1.79
C SER A 38 8.69 -11.97 2.89
N SER A 39 7.58 -11.49 3.45
CA SER A 39 7.57 -10.49 4.51
C SER A 39 6.27 -10.54 5.30
N ALA A 40 6.38 -10.57 6.63
CA ALA A 40 5.24 -10.39 7.53
C ALA A 40 4.49 -9.07 7.27
N ASN A 41 5.22 -7.99 6.97
CA ASN A 41 4.62 -6.70 6.64
C ASN A 41 3.78 -6.78 5.36
N LEU A 42 4.28 -7.45 4.30
CA LEU A 42 3.49 -7.66 3.07
C LEU A 42 2.20 -8.42 3.37
N MET A 43 2.27 -9.49 4.17
CA MET A 43 1.10 -10.28 4.57
C MET A 43 0.07 -9.41 5.27
N TYR A 44 0.50 -8.61 6.25
CA TYR A 44 -0.37 -7.66 6.97
C TYR A 44 -1.02 -6.67 5.99
N ARG A 45 -0.23 -6.06 5.10
CA ARG A 45 -0.72 -5.09 4.09
C ARG A 45 -1.71 -5.70 3.12
N PHE A 46 -1.59 -6.98 2.78
CA PHE A 46 -2.52 -7.68 1.90
C PHE A 46 -3.82 -8.08 2.61
N MET A 47 -3.83 -8.12 3.93
CA MET A 47 -5.03 -8.34 4.75
C MET A 47 -5.82 -7.05 4.98
N GLU A 48 -5.19 -5.87 4.82
CA GLU A 48 -5.91 -4.60 4.84
C GLU A 48 -6.99 -4.57 3.76
N THR A 49 -8.13 -3.92 4.06
CA THR A 49 -9.25 -3.79 3.11
C THR A 49 -8.97 -2.72 2.04
N ARG A 50 -7.85 -2.88 1.33
CA ARG A 50 -7.34 -1.93 0.33
C ARG A 50 -7.21 -2.59 -1.04
N GLN A 51 -7.28 -1.77 -2.08
CA GLN A 51 -7.16 -2.17 -3.48
C GLN A 51 -5.73 -2.54 -3.94
N LEU A 52 -4.74 -2.45 -3.04
CA LEU A 52 -3.32 -2.63 -3.37
C LEU A 52 -2.98 -4.02 -3.97
N PRO A 53 -3.45 -5.16 -3.42
CA PRO A 53 -3.18 -6.47 -4.03
C PRO A 53 -3.73 -6.56 -5.45
N LEU A 54 -4.92 -6.00 -5.70
CA LEU A 54 -5.52 -5.96 -7.03
C LEU A 54 -4.70 -5.09 -8.00
N ALA A 55 -4.19 -3.94 -7.53
CA ALA A 55 -3.31 -3.07 -8.33
C ALA A 55 -2.05 -3.82 -8.79
N ILE A 56 -1.42 -4.60 -7.90
CA ILE A 56 -0.25 -5.41 -8.26
C ILE A 56 -0.64 -6.51 -9.27
N ALA A 57 -1.79 -7.16 -9.10
CA ALA A 57 -2.30 -8.13 -10.07
C ALA A 57 -2.45 -7.51 -11.48
N LEU A 58 -3.02 -6.30 -11.58
CA LEU A 58 -3.17 -5.57 -12.84
C LEU A 58 -1.81 -5.19 -13.44
N ILE A 59 -0.80 -4.86 -12.63
CA ILE A 59 0.57 -4.63 -13.09
C ILE A 59 1.17 -5.91 -13.71
N ILE A 60 1.02 -7.05 -13.04
CA ILE A 60 1.54 -8.32 -13.56
C ILE A 60 0.83 -8.71 -14.87
N LEU A 61 -0.50 -8.52 -14.96
CA LEU A 61 -1.24 -8.73 -16.21
C LEU A 61 -0.85 -7.74 -17.31
N THR A 62 -0.56 -6.49 -16.96
CA THR A 62 -0.03 -5.49 -17.91
C THR A 62 1.25 -6.03 -18.55
N ILE A 63 2.18 -6.51 -17.73
CA ILE A 63 3.45 -7.07 -18.21
C ILE A 63 3.20 -8.31 -19.08
N HIS A 64 2.26 -9.18 -18.69
CA HIS A 64 1.86 -10.33 -19.51
C HIS A 64 1.39 -9.90 -20.91
N PHE A 65 0.52 -8.89 -21.00
CA PHE A 65 0.01 -8.41 -22.28
C PHE A 65 1.05 -7.64 -23.09
N LEU A 66 1.98 -6.95 -22.44
CA LEU A 66 3.16 -6.35 -23.08
C LEU A 66 4.02 -7.42 -23.74
N GLN A 67 4.40 -8.46 -22.99
CA GLN A 67 5.22 -9.57 -23.49
C GLN A 67 4.58 -10.32 -24.66
N ASN A 68 3.24 -10.44 -24.66
CA ASN A 68 2.46 -11.15 -25.68
C ASN A 68 1.90 -10.24 -26.78
N ARG A 69 2.24 -8.94 -26.79
CA ARG A 69 1.74 -7.93 -27.74
C ARG A 69 0.21 -7.91 -27.89
N LYS A 70 -0.51 -8.11 -26.78
CA LYS A 70 -1.98 -8.13 -26.72
C LYS A 70 -2.52 -6.71 -26.51
N TYR A 71 -2.43 -5.87 -27.54
CA TYR A 71 -2.69 -4.42 -27.42
C TYR A 71 -4.09 -4.06 -26.91
N LEU A 72 -5.15 -4.73 -27.41
CA LEU A 72 -6.52 -4.46 -26.96
C LEU A 72 -6.66 -4.70 -25.45
N PHE A 73 -6.15 -5.83 -24.96
CA PHE A 73 -6.20 -6.17 -23.54
C PHE A 73 -5.34 -5.23 -22.68
N LEU A 74 -4.24 -4.72 -23.23
CA LEU A 74 -3.43 -3.68 -22.58
C LEU A 74 -4.25 -2.39 -22.39
N GLY A 75 -5.02 -1.98 -23.40
CA GLY A 75 -5.95 -0.85 -23.28
C GLY A 75 -7.07 -1.09 -22.27
N ILE A 76 -7.68 -2.28 -22.28
CA ILE A 76 -8.71 -2.67 -21.31
C ILE A 76 -8.17 -2.64 -19.87
N ILE A 77 -6.97 -3.17 -19.63
CA ILE A 77 -6.36 -3.13 -18.30
C ILE A 77 -6.01 -1.69 -17.91
N SER A 78 -5.44 -0.87 -18.80
CA SER A 78 -5.17 0.53 -18.48
C SER A 78 -6.44 1.31 -18.14
N PHE A 79 -7.55 1.07 -18.84
CA PHE A 79 -8.85 1.61 -18.49
C PHE A 79 -9.29 1.17 -17.08
N ALA A 80 -9.29 -0.13 -16.81
CA ALA A 80 -9.71 -0.68 -15.52
C ALA A 80 -8.82 -0.19 -14.38
N PHE A 81 -7.51 0.00 -14.62
CA PHE A 81 -6.58 0.43 -13.60
C PHE A 81 -6.83 1.87 -13.16
N VAL A 82 -7.20 2.78 -14.07
CA VAL A 82 -7.62 4.15 -13.70
C VAL A 82 -8.81 4.13 -12.74
N TRP A 83 -9.76 3.21 -12.94
CA TRP A 83 -10.97 3.12 -12.12
C TRP A 83 -10.70 2.47 -10.76
N LEU A 84 -9.78 1.51 -10.71
CA LEU A 84 -9.51 0.70 -9.52
C LEU A 84 -8.37 1.26 -8.66
N TYR A 85 -7.51 2.12 -9.20
CA TYR A 85 -6.37 2.63 -8.46
C TYR A 85 -5.91 4.00 -8.97
N SER A 86 -5.95 4.99 -8.10
CA SER A 86 -5.47 6.34 -8.41
C SER A 86 -3.98 6.41 -8.74
N GLY A 87 -3.19 5.42 -8.30
CA GLY A 87 -1.77 5.30 -8.64
C GLY A 87 -1.49 4.64 -10.00
N PHE A 88 -2.46 4.57 -10.91
CA PHE A 88 -2.32 3.94 -12.24
C PHE A 88 -1.12 4.45 -13.07
N ILE A 89 -0.58 5.64 -12.76
CA ILE A 89 0.63 6.19 -13.40
C ILE A 89 1.81 5.22 -13.32
N ILE A 90 1.89 4.41 -12.25
CA ILE A 90 2.92 3.37 -12.13
C ILE A 90 2.86 2.36 -13.28
N GLN A 91 1.67 2.06 -13.80
CA GLN A 91 1.49 1.20 -14.96
C GLN A 91 2.11 1.84 -16.20
N LEU A 92 1.84 3.13 -16.44
CA LEU A 92 2.38 3.87 -17.58
C LEU A 92 3.91 3.96 -17.51
N PHE A 93 4.46 4.14 -16.31
CA PHE A 93 5.90 4.05 -16.08
C PHE A 93 6.45 2.66 -16.47
N ILE A 94 5.81 1.57 -16.04
CA ILE A 94 6.23 0.21 -16.39
C ILE A 94 6.16 -0.03 -17.90
N VAL A 95 5.11 0.44 -18.57
CA VAL A 95 4.97 0.39 -20.03
C VAL A 95 6.12 1.14 -20.72
N LEU A 96 6.47 2.34 -20.25
CA LEU A 96 7.58 3.12 -20.78
C LEU A 96 8.91 2.39 -20.61
N VAL A 97 9.18 1.87 -19.41
CA VAL A 97 10.39 1.08 -19.12
C VAL A 97 10.47 -0.14 -20.05
N TYR A 98 9.36 -0.84 -20.25
CA TYR A 98 9.30 -2.00 -21.15
C TYR A 98 9.71 -1.63 -22.57
N ILE A 99 9.19 -0.52 -23.10
CA ILE A 99 9.51 -0.05 -24.45
C ILE A 99 10.98 0.37 -24.57
N ILE A 100 11.53 1.04 -23.55
CA ILE A 100 12.95 1.42 -23.52
C ILE A 100 13.82 0.17 -23.59
N ILE A 101 13.53 -0.83 -22.76
CA ILE A 101 14.28 -2.10 -22.72
C ILE A 101 14.10 -2.87 -24.05
N GLU A 102 12.89 -2.94 -24.61
CA GLU A 102 12.64 -3.53 -25.94
C GLU A 102 13.47 -2.83 -27.04
N ARG A 103 13.53 -1.49 -27.01
CA ARG A 103 14.31 -0.70 -27.97
C ARG A 103 15.81 -0.96 -27.83
N ILE A 104 16.33 -1.09 -26.60
CA ILE A 104 17.74 -1.39 -26.35
C ILE A 104 18.13 -2.78 -26.90
N PHE A 105 17.32 -3.81 -26.60
CA PHE A 105 17.67 -5.19 -26.94
C PHE A 105 17.26 -5.62 -28.35
N SER A 106 16.09 -5.19 -28.82
CA SER A 106 15.51 -5.65 -30.10
C SER A 106 15.57 -4.59 -31.20
N ARG A 107 15.90 -3.32 -30.87
CA ARG A 107 15.87 -2.16 -31.79
C ARG A 107 14.52 -1.93 -32.49
N LYS A 108 13.46 -2.60 -32.03
CA LYS A 108 12.10 -2.45 -32.56
C LYS A 108 11.33 -1.47 -31.70
N PHE A 109 10.62 -0.56 -32.35
CA PHE A 109 9.69 0.34 -31.68
C PHE A 109 8.26 -0.02 -32.08
N ASP A 110 7.48 -0.48 -31.11
CA ASP A 110 6.09 -0.86 -31.31
C ASP A 110 5.18 0.21 -30.69
N TYR A 111 4.83 1.21 -31.48
CA TYR A 111 4.04 2.36 -31.03
C TYR A 111 2.64 1.96 -30.52
N LYS A 112 2.12 0.79 -30.95
CA LYS A 112 0.81 0.29 -30.52
C LYS A 112 0.78 0.03 -29.02
N ILE A 113 1.91 -0.30 -28.41
CA ILE A 113 2.01 -0.47 -26.96
C ILE A 113 1.65 0.84 -26.24
N ILE A 114 2.26 1.96 -26.65
CA ILE A 114 1.98 3.28 -26.06
C ILE A 114 0.54 3.68 -26.37
N LEU A 115 0.14 3.56 -27.63
CA LEU A 115 -1.16 4.01 -28.09
C LEU A 115 -2.30 3.35 -27.30
N TYR A 116 -2.29 2.02 -27.16
CA TYR A 116 -3.39 1.32 -26.48
C TYR A 116 -3.38 1.55 -24.96
N SER A 117 -2.21 1.55 -24.30
CA SER A 117 -2.13 1.90 -22.88
C SER A 117 -2.63 3.30 -22.60
N PHE A 118 -2.21 4.27 -23.43
CA PHE A 118 -2.60 5.66 -23.28
C PHE A 118 -4.08 5.88 -23.57
N LEU A 119 -4.61 5.31 -24.66
CA LEU A 119 -6.04 5.37 -24.96
C LEU A 119 -6.89 4.74 -23.86
N GLY A 120 -6.48 3.59 -23.33
CA GLY A 120 -7.14 2.95 -22.19
C GLY A 120 -7.18 3.85 -20.98
N ALA A 121 -6.04 4.43 -20.59
CA ALA A 121 -5.97 5.35 -19.47
C ALA A 121 -6.78 6.65 -19.71
N LEU A 122 -6.72 7.21 -20.91
CA LEU A 122 -7.47 8.41 -21.29
C LEU A 122 -8.98 8.17 -21.23
N LEU A 123 -9.47 7.08 -21.83
CA LEU A 123 -10.87 6.67 -21.73
C LEU A 123 -11.26 6.40 -20.27
N GLY A 124 -10.35 5.80 -19.49
CA GLY A 124 -10.53 5.58 -18.06
C GLY A 124 -10.78 6.87 -17.30
N LEU A 125 -10.04 7.94 -17.63
CA LEU A 125 -10.19 9.26 -17.01
C LEU A 125 -11.46 9.97 -17.48
N VAL A 126 -11.76 9.96 -18.79
CA VAL A 126 -12.87 10.71 -19.38
C VAL A 126 -14.24 10.08 -19.07
N ILE A 127 -14.33 8.74 -19.08
CA ILE A 127 -15.58 8.01 -18.79
C ILE A 127 -15.83 7.93 -17.27
N ASN A 128 -14.85 8.27 -16.44
CA ASN A 128 -14.97 8.21 -14.99
C ASN A 128 -16.15 9.07 -14.49
N PRO A 129 -17.01 8.58 -13.58
CA PRO A 129 -18.14 9.37 -13.07
C PRO A 129 -17.75 10.68 -12.37
N TYR A 130 -16.51 10.77 -11.89
CA TYR A 130 -15.97 11.96 -11.23
C TYR A 130 -15.27 12.92 -12.23
N PHE A 131 -15.34 12.68 -13.54
CA PHE A 131 -14.81 13.58 -14.54
C PHE A 131 -15.62 14.89 -14.61
N PRO A 132 -14.97 16.08 -14.70
CA PRO A 132 -13.52 16.32 -14.83
C PRO A 132 -12.77 16.48 -13.49
N GLY A 133 -13.44 16.36 -12.34
CA GLY A 133 -12.85 16.53 -11.00
C GLY A 133 -11.74 15.54 -10.65
N ASN A 134 -11.71 14.38 -11.31
CA ASN A 134 -10.61 13.41 -11.18
C ASN A 134 -9.26 13.94 -11.71
N ILE A 135 -9.24 14.90 -12.63
CA ILE A 135 -8.02 15.49 -13.19
C ILE A 135 -7.26 16.35 -12.17
N PRO A 136 -7.86 17.39 -11.55
CA PRO A 136 -7.18 18.15 -10.50
C PRO A 136 -6.87 17.28 -9.28
N PHE A 137 -7.71 16.28 -8.98
CA PHE A 137 -7.42 15.30 -7.93
C PHE A 137 -6.16 14.48 -8.25
N LEU A 138 -6.02 13.98 -9.47
CA LEU A 138 -4.82 13.27 -9.92
C LEU A 138 -3.57 14.16 -9.82
N TYR A 139 -3.67 15.42 -10.25
CA TYR A 139 -2.58 16.38 -10.12
C TYR A 139 -2.17 16.58 -8.66
N ALA A 140 -3.15 16.81 -7.77
CA ALA A 140 -2.90 16.93 -6.34
C ALA A 140 -2.22 15.67 -5.80
N GLN A 141 -2.72 14.48 -6.13
CA GLN A 141 -2.18 13.22 -5.64
C GLN A 141 -0.73 12.96 -6.11
N VAL A 142 -0.44 13.23 -7.38
CA VAL A 142 0.86 12.89 -7.98
C VAL A 142 1.94 13.88 -7.60
N PHE A 143 1.61 15.16 -7.50
CA PHE A 143 2.60 16.22 -7.31
C PHE A 143 2.57 16.80 -5.90
N LYS A 144 1.39 17.13 -5.35
CA LYS A 144 1.28 17.78 -4.03
C LYS A 144 1.40 16.76 -2.90
N VAL A 145 0.59 15.71 -2.95
CA VAL A 145 0.55 14.69 -1.91
C VAL A 145 1.87 13.95 -1.84
N ASN A 146 2.44 13.46 -2.95
CA ASN A 146 3.75 12.81 -2.91
C ASN A 146 4.88 13.69 -2.34
N LEU A 147 4.78 15.01 -2.44
CA LEU A 147 5.78 15.94 -1.91
C LEU A 147 5.61 16.16 -0.40
N LEU A 148 4.37 16.27 0.06
CA LEU A 148 4.02 16.64 1.44
C LEU A 148 3.68 15.43 2.34
N SER A 149 3.36 14.27 1.76
CA SER A 149 2.84 13.10 2.48
C SER A 149 3.82 12.58 3.53
N ASN A 150 5.12 12.75 3.31
CA ASN A 150 6.16 12.42 4.27
C ASN A 150 6.09 13.22 5.58
N LEU A 151 5.38 14.35 5.61
CA LEU A 151 5.24 15.16 6.83
C LEU A 151 4.20 14.52 7.78
N TYR A 152 3.02 14.24 7.24
CA TYR A 152 1.82 13.91 8.04
C TYR A 152 1.43 12.43 8.00
N ASN A 153 1.90 11.66 7.01
CA ASN A 153 1.56 10.24 6.88
C ASN A 153 2.77 9.35 7.14
N VAL A 154 2.68 8.56 8.20
CA VAL A 154 3.74 7.62 8.59
C VAL A 154 4.06 6.63 7.45
N GLU A 155 3.05 6.15 6.71
CA GLU A 155 3.25 5.21 5.58
C GLU A 155 4.14 5.75 4.45
N TRP A 156 4.28 7.07 4.32
CA TRP A 156 5.12 7.66 3.30
C TRP A 156 6.56 7.86 3.76
N LYS A 157 6.78 7.97 5.09
CA LYS A 157 8.12 8.09 5.69
C LYS A 157 8.98 6.84 5.43
N PRO A 158 10.30 7.02 5.26
CA PRO A 158 11.23 5.91 5.17
C PRO A 158 11.25 5.12 6.48
N TRP A 159 11.57 3.83 6.39
CA TRP A 159 11.91 3.04 7.56
C TRP A 159 13.22 3.51 8.18
N THR A 160 13.38 3.28 9.49
CA THR A 160 14.72 3.30 10.08
C THR A 160 15.59 2.23 9.42
N PHE A 161 16.92 2.37 9.47
CA PHE A 161 17.82 1.39 8.86
C PHE A 161 17.56 -0.05 9.36
N ILE A 162 17.33 -0.22 10.67
CA ILE A 162 17.08 -1.53 11.27
C ILE A 162 15.75 -2.11 10.78
N GLU A 163 14.68 -1.32 10.76
CA GLU A 163 13.38 -1.75 10.22
C GLU A 163 13.46 -2.08 8.73
N PHE A 164 14.18 -1.27 7.96
CA PHE A 164 14.39 -1.51 6.54
C PHE A 164 15.04 -2.88 6.32
N VAL A 165 16.16 -3.16 7.00
CA VAL A 165 16.85 -4.45 6.89
C VAL A 165 15.96 -5.59 7.35
N LYS A 166 15.30 -5.46 8.50
CA LYS A 166 14.38 -6.49 9.03
C LYS A 166 13.29 -6.86 8.03
N ASN A 167 12.68 -5.88 7.37
CA ASN A 167 11.58 -6.11 6.43
C ASN A 167 12.04 -6.51 5.01
N ASN A 168 13.33 -6.35 4.69
CA ASN A 168 13.84 -6.54 3.33
C ASN A 168 14.94 -7.59 3.21
N ILE A 169 15.37 -8.26 4.29
CA ILE A 169 16.53 -9.16 4.23
C ILE A 169 16.42 -10.25 3.16
N LEU A 170 15.23 -10.87 3.02
CA LEU A 170 14.98 -11.89 1.98
C LEU A 170 14.97 -11.27 0.57
N ILE A 171 14.40 -10.08 0.43
CA ILE A 171 14.31 -9.36 -0.83
C ILE A 171 15.71 -8.95 -1.31
N LEU A 172 16.53 -8.43 -0.40
CA LEU A 172 17.93 -8.07 -0.65
C LEU A 172 18.72 -9.32 -1.07
N PHE A 173 18.49 -10.46 -0.42
CA PHE A 173 19.07 -11.73 -0.84
C PHE A 173 18.67 -12.09 -2.28
N TYR A 174 17.40 -11.95 -2.66
CA TYR A 174 16.96 -12.24 -4.05
C TYR A 174 17.65 -11.34 -5.08
N LEU A 175 17.83 -10.06 -4.77
CA LEU A 175 18.54 -9.11 -5.61
C LEU A 175 20.03 -9.43 -5.71
N ILE A 176 20.70 -9.67 -4.59
CA ILE A 176 22.12 -10.04 -4.55
C ILE A 176 22.35 -11.34 -5.33
N ALA A 177 21.48 -12.34 -5.17
CA ALA A 177 21.54 -13.58 -5.93
C ALA A 177 21.35 -13.36 -7.44
N SER A 178 20.42 -12.49 -7.83
CA SER A 178 20.22 -12.10 -9.24
C SER A 178 21.49 -11.47 -9.82
N LEU A 179 22.09 -10.52 -9.10
CA LEU A 179 23.33 -9.85 -9.50
C LEU A 179 24.52 -10.81 -9.55
N PHE A 180 24.64 -11.72 -8.59
CA PHE A 180 25.69 -12.73 -8.56
C PHE A 180 25.60 -13.65 -9.79
N ILE A 181 24.40 -14.13 -10.14
CA ILE A 181 24.18 -14.94 -11.34
C ILE A 181 24.54 -14.14 -12.60
N LEU A 182 24.16 -12.86 -12.68
CA LEU A 182 24.52 -11.98 -13.78
C LEU A 182 26.05 -11.84 -13.93
N ILE A 183 26.77 -11.59 -12.84
CA ILE A 183 28.23 -11.44 -12.83
C ILE A 183 28.91 -12.75 -13.28
N LYS A 184 28.44 -13.90 -12.78
CA LYS A 184 29.03 -15.21 -13.11
C LYS A 184 28.79 -15.61 -14.56
N ASN A 185 27.57 -15.43 -15.05
CA ASN A 185 27.19 -15.89 -16.39
C ASN A 185 27.45 -14.86 -17.50
N LYS A 186 27.61 -13.57 -17.14
CA LYS A 186 27.79 -12.42 -18.06
C LYS A 186 26.75 -12.36 -19.18
N LYS A 187 25.57 -12.93 -18.95
CA LYS A 187 24.46 -12.99 -19.91
C LYS A 187 23.24 -12.29 -19.34
N ILE A 188 22.75 -11.30 -20.07
CA ILE A 188 21.51 -10.60 -19.76
C ILE A 188 20.64 -10.57 -21.02
N ASP A 189 19.41 -11.02 -20.89
CA ASP A 189 18.39 -10.88 -21.94
C ASP A 189 17.42 -9.76 -21.56
N ARG A 190 16.50 -9.47 -22.49
CA ARG A 190 15.48 -8.43 -22.33
C ARG A 190 14.66 -8.59 -21.04
N ASN A 191 14.20 -9.80 -20.72
CA ASN A 191 13.34 -10.02 -19.56
C ASN A 191 14.16 -9.88 -18.27
N LYS A 192 15.37 -10.46 -18.21
CA LYS A 192 16.28 -10.31 -17.08
C LYS A 192 16.60 -8.84 -16.80
N ALA A 193 16.92 -8.06 -17.84
CA ALA A 193 17.16 -6.62 -17.72
C ALA A 193 15.93 -5.87 -17.22
N PHE A 194 14.75 -6.18 -17.76
CA PHE A 194 13.50 -5.52 -17.38
C PHE A 194 13.15 -5.74 -15.90
N TYR A 195 13.14 -6.99 -15.42
CA TYR A 195 12.79 -7.27 -14.02
C TYR A 195 13.86 -6.80 -13.04
N LEU A 196 15.15 -6.92 -13.39
CA LEU A 196 16.23 -6.40 -12.56
C LEU A 196 16.14 -4.88 -12.43
N PHE A 197 15.86 -4.16 -13.54
CA PHE A 197 15.66 -2.71 -13.50
C PHE A 197 14.48 -2.34 -12.60
N LEU A 198 13.32 -2.97 -12.77
CA LEU A 198 12.15 -2.67 -11.94
C LEU A 198 12.44 -2.96 -10.46
N ALA A 199 13.10 -4.07 -10.15
CA ALA A 199 13.44 -4.41 -8.79
C ALA A 199 14.42 -3.41 -8.17
N LEU A 200 15.44 -2.96 -8.90
CA LEU A 200 16.37 -1.91 -8.43
C LEU A 200 15.68 -0.54 -8.29
N PHE A 201 14.80 -0.18 -9.23
CA PHE A 201 14.01 1.05 -9.16
C PHE A 201 13.13 1.07 -7.89
N PHE A 202 12.37 0.00 -7.66
CA PHE A 202 11.53 -0.09 -6.46
C PHE A 202 12.33 -0.25 -5.19
N LEU A 203 13.56 -0.79 -5.23
CA LEU A 203 14.45 -0.80 -4.08
C LEU A 203 14.83 0.63 -3.68
N ILE A 204 15.32 1.42 -4.65
CA ILE A 204 15.67 2.83 -4.42
C ILE A 204 14.45 3.62 -3.91
N TYR A 205 13.27 3.33 -4.47
CA TYR A 205 12.06 4.00 -4.03
C TYR A 205 11.62 3.56 -2.62
N THR A 206 11.78 2.28 -2.28
CA THR A 206 11.47 1.73 -0.94
C THR A 206 12.35 2.36 0.14
N ILE A 207 13.61 2.71 -0.17
CA ILE A 207 14.50 3.44 0.74
C ILE A 207 13.91 4.82 1.07
N LYS A 208 13.24 5.47 0.11
CA LYS A 208 12.61 6.78 0.33
C LYS A 208 11.25 6.68 1.01
N THR A 209 10.48 5.63 0.72
CA THR A 209 9.13 5.45 1.23
C THR A 209 8.82 3.97 1.43
N ARG A 210 8.37 3.58 2.63
CA ARG A 210 8.07 2.18 2.94
C ARG A 210 6.96 1.58 2.05
N ARG A 211 6.06 2.41 1.51
CA ARG A 211 4.92 1.99 0.64
C ARG A 211 5.33 1.44 -0.74
N MET A 212 6.61 1.55 -1.12
CA MET A 212 7.09 0.96 -2.37
C MET A 212 7.58 -0.49 -2.19
N HIS A 213 7.62 -0.96 -0.95
CA HIS A 213 7.98 -2.32 -0.58
C HIS A 213 7.10 -3.36 -1.25
N GLU A 214 5.79 -3.10 -1.32
CA GLU A 214 4.81 -4.02 -1.90
C GLU A 214 5.02 -4.21 -3.42
N TYR A 215 5.63 -3.24 -4.09
CA TYR A 215 6.03 -3.34 -5.50
C TYR A 215 7.42 -3.98 -5.65
N LEU A 216 8.34 -3.69 -4.73
CA LEU A 216 9.70 -4.25 -4.75
C LEU A 216 9.68 -5.79 -4.68
N ILE A 217 8.90 -6.38 -3.76
CA ILE A 217 8.90 -7.82 -3.51
C ILE A 217 8.65 -8.65 -4.78
N PRO A 218 7.53 -8.49 -5.50
CA PRO A 218 7.25 -9.33 -6.67
C PRO A 218 8.32 -9.16 -7.75
N PHE A 219 8.87 -7.95 -7.95
CA PHE A 219 9.90 -7.73 -8.96
C PHE A 219 11.27 -8.28 -8.58
N ALA A 220 11.66 -8.26 -7.30
CA ALA A 220 12.88 -8.90 -6.83
C ALA A 220 12.81 -10.43 -7.02
N ILE A 221 11.65 -11.03 -6.73
CA ILE A 221 11.40 -12.45 -6.94
C ILE A 221 11.43 -12.79 -8.42
N LEU A 222 10.73 -12.02 -9.26
CA LEU A 222 10.74 -12.23 -10.71
C LEU A 222 12.14 -12.07 -11.29
N SER A 223 12.92 -11.07 -10.85
CA SER A 223 14.32 -10.92 -11.24
C SER A 223 15.08 -12.22 -10.98
N LEU A 224 15.05 -12.73 -9.75
CA LEU A 224 15.76 -13.95 -9.41
C LEU A 224 15.24 -15.16 -10.20
N ALA A 225 13.93 -15.31 -10.32
CA ALA A 225 13.32 -16.42 -11.04
C ALA A 225 13.74 -16.48 -12.52
N PHE A 226 13.80 -15.33 -13.21
CA PHE A 226 14.26 -15.27 -14.60
C PHE A 226 15.77 -15.51 -14.73
N PHE A 227 16.60 -15.04 -13.78
CA PHE A 227 18.03 -15.38 -13.78
C PHE A 227 18.26 -16.86 -13.51
N PHE A 228 17.45 -17.48 -12.64
CA PHE A 228 17.54 -18.89 -12.29
C PHE A 228 17.00 -19.81 -13.40
N LYS A 229 16.04 -19.35 -14.22
CA LYS A 229 15.44 -20.13 -15.32
C LYS A 229 16.49 -20.77 -16.23
N ASP A 230 17.48 -19.99 -16.64
CA ASP A 230 18.55 -20.40 -17.55
C ASP A 230 19.86 -20.72 -16.83
N TYR A 231 19.85 -20.79 -15.49
CA TYR A 231 21.04 -21.10 -14.74
C TYR A 231 21.39 -22.58 -14.91
N SER A 232 22.32 -22.84 -15.84
CA SER A 232 22.86 -24.17 -16.14
C SER A 232 24.11 -24.47 -15.32
N GLY A 233 24.24 -23.94 -14.10
CA GLY A 233 25.40 -24.26 -13.27
C GLY A 233 25.59 -25.78 -13.26
N ASN A 234 26.82 -26.25 -13.52
CA ASN A 234 27.21 -27.66 -13.44
C ASN A 234 27.07 -28.12 -11.99
N ILE A 235 25.84 -28.25 -11.53
CA ILE A 235 25.50 -28.77 -10.22
C ILE A 235 25.56 -30.27 -10.40
N ASP A 236 26.57 -30.88 -9.79
CA ASP A 236 26.69 -32.33 -9.75
C ASP A 236 25.38 -32.93 -9.20
N VAL A 237 24.87 -33.93 -9.92
CA VAL A 237 23.57 -34.58 -9.67
C VAL A 237 23.47 -35.07 -8.22
N LYS A 238 24.62 -35.42 -7.62
CA LYS A 238 24.71 -35.84 -6.22
C LYS A 238 24.23 -34.78 -5.23
N TYR A 239 24.40 -33.48 -5.52
CA TYR A 239 23.99 -32.38 -4.64
C TYR A 239 22.59 -31.85 -4.96
N LEU A 240 21.97 -32.24 -6.08
CA LEU A 240 20.65 -31.74 -6.47
C LEU A 240 19.56 -32.13 -5.46
N ASP A 241 19.59 -33.35 -4.93
CA ASP A 241 18.63 -33.80 -3.92
C ASP A 241 18.79 -33.04 -2.60
N LEU A 242 20.03 -32.86 -2.15
CA LEU A 242 20.34 -32.08 -0.95
C LEU A 242 19.92 -30.61 -1.11
N MET A 243 20.16 -29.99 -2.27
CA MET A 243 19.74 -28.63 -2.55
C MET A 243 18.21 -28.48 -2.58
N LYS A 244 17.47 -29.45 -3.13
CA LYS A 244 16.01 -29.47 -3.10
C LYS A 244 15.48 -29.57 -1.67
N LYS A 245 16.06 -30.46 -0.85
CA LYS A 245 15.71 -30.59 0.58
C LYS A 245 16.02 -29.31 1.34
N ALA A 246 17.19 -28.70 1.10
CA ALA A 246 17.57 -27.42 1.71
C ALA A 246 16.64 -26.28 1.28
N ALA A 247 16.25 -26.21 0.01
CA ALA A 247 15.31 -25.21 -0.49
C ALA A 247 13.89 -25.40 0.09
N LEU A 248 13.45 -26.65 0.27
CA LEU A 248 12.18 -26.93 0.93
C LEU A 248 12.24 -26.58 2.42
N ALA A 249 13.33 -26.94 3.11
CA ALA A 249 13.53 -26.58 4.51
C ALA A 249 13.59 -25.06 4.70
N SER A 250 14.30 -24.33 3.84
CA SER A 250 14.35 -22.86 3.90
C SER A 250 12.99 -22.24 3.62
N LEU A 251 12.20 -22.79 2.68
CA LEU A 251 10.83 -22.34 2.45
C LEU A 251 9.96 -22.54 3.70
N ILE A 252 10.02 -23.71 4.33
CA ILE A 252 9.27 -24.00 5.57
C ILE A 252 9.66 -23.02 6.69
N ILE A 253 10.96 -22.73 6.85
CA ILE A 253 11.45 -21.74 7.82
C ILE A 253 10.90 -20.35 7.48
N ILE A 254 11.01 -19.90 6.23
CA ILE A 254 10.53 -18.58 5.79
C ILE A 254 9.03 -18.43 6.06
N ILE A 255 8.23 -19.45 5.71
CA ILE A 255 6.79 -19.47 5.96
C ILE A 255 6.52 -19.39 7.46
N SER A 256 7.17 -20.24 8.26
CA SER A 256 6.89 -20.35 9.68
C SER A 256 7.26 -19.06 10.42
N VAL A 257 8.44 -18.50 10.15
CA VAL A 257 8.92 -17.27 10.78
C VAL A 257 8.04 -16.08 10.40
N ASN A 258 7.75 -15.86 9.11
CA ASN A 258 6.94 -14.71 8.70
C ASN A 258 5.48 -14.85 9.13
N PHE A 259 4.93 -16.07 9.18
CA PHE A 259 3.59 -16.31 9.69
C PHE A 259 3.50 -16.00 11.19
N ILE A 260 4.48 -16.43 11.99
CA ILE A 260 4.53 -16.11 13.44
C ILE A 260 4.64 -14.59 13.63
N LEU A 261 5.55 -13.93 12.92
CA LEU A 261 5.72 -12.48 13.01
C LEU A 261 4.45 -11.72 12.61
N ALA A 262 3.79 -12.13 11.51
CA ALA A 262 2.53 -11.52 11.08
C ALA A 262 1.40 -11.74 12.10
N ARG A 263 1.32 -12.95 12.69
CA ARG A 263 0.34 -13.27 13.74
C ARG A 263 0.57 -12.44 14.99
N GLU A 264 1.81 -12.30 15.45
CA GLU A 264 2.17 -11.48 16.61
C GLU A 264 1.86 -10.00 16.36
N GLU A 265 2.15 -9.48 15.17
CA GLU A 265 1.83 -8.10 14.79
C GLU A 265 0.31 -7.84 14.81
N ILE A 266 -0.49 -8.80 14.33
CA ILE A 266 -1.96 -8.71 14.39
C ILE A 266 -2.47 -8.83 15.83
N ALA A 267 -1.97 -9.79 16.60
CA ALA A 267 -2.44 -10.07 17.95
C ALA A 267 -2.13 -8.93 18.93
N ASN A 268 -0.98 -8.25 18.76
CA ASN A 268 -0.57 -7.15 19.61
C ASN A 268 -1.19 -5.80 19.20
N ASN A 269 -1.93 -5.73 18.10
CA ASN A 269 -2.57 -4.50 17.65
C ASN A 269 -3.96 -4.32 18.29
N THR A 270 -3.98 -3.75 19.50
CA THR A 270 -5.21 -3.50 20.27
C THR A 270 -5.93 -2.21 19.87
N PHE A 271 -5.27 -1.33 19.12
CA PHE A 271 -5.73 0.04 18.81
C PHE A 271 -7.18 0.12 18.30
N LEU A 272 -7.62 -0.89 17.55
CA LEU A 272 -8.97 -0.93 17.00
C LEU A 272 -10.03 -1.31 18.04
N TYR A 273 -9.71 -2.18 19.01
CA TYR A 273 -10.68 -2.65 20.00
C TYR A 273 -10.94 -1.60 21.09
N ASP A 274 -9.96 -0.75 21.36
CA ASP A 274 -10.06 0.28 22.39
C ASP A 274 -11.16 1.33 22.09
N TYR A 275 -11.60 1.48 20.84
CA TYR A 275 -12.70 2.38 20.46
C TYR A 275 -14.02 1.66 20.18
N GLU A 276 -14.08 0.33 20.32
CA GLU A 276 -15.22 -0.50 19.90
C GLU A 276 -16.51 -0.06 20.55
N LYS A 277 -16.50 0.08 21.88
CA LYS A 277 -17.72 0.41 22.63
C LYS A 277 -18.18 1.85 22.40
N CYS A 278 -17.28 2.82 22.24
CA CYS A 278 -17.66 4.17 21.85
C CYS A 278 -18.28 4.20 20.44
N ALA A 279 -17.71 3.46 19.49
CA ALA A 279 -18.24 3.37 18.14
C ALA A 279 -19.64 2.73 18.13
N GLU A 280 -19.83 1.66 18.89
CA GLU A 280 -21.14 0.99 19.05
C GLU A 280 -22.15 1.87 19.78
N TRP A 281 -21.74 2.60 20.80
CA TRP A 281 -22.62 3.55 21.47
C TRP A 281 -23.07 4.65 20.50
N MET A 282 -22.15 5.25 19.74
CA MET A 282 -22.49 6.26 18.75
C MET A 282 -23.44 5.73 17.67
N MET A 283 -23.25 4.47 17.23
CA MET A 283 -24.15 3.82 16.27
C MET A 283 -25.60 3.74 16.70
N HIS A 284 -25.87 3.62 17.99
CA HIS A 284 -27.23 3.49 18.51
C HIS A 284 -27.82 4.81 19.05
N ASN A 285 -26.98 5.79 19.39
CA ASN A 285 -27.41 6.97 20.15
C ASN A 285 -27.20 8.30 19.40
N VAL A 286 -26.31 8.35 18.40
CA VAL A 286 -26.04 9.58 17.65
C VAL A 286 -26.89 9.61 16.38
N SER A 287 -27.47 10.78 16.08
CA SER A 287 -28.32 10.96 14.90
C SER A 287 -27.49 10.88 13.61
N LYS A 288 -28.10 10.34 12.54
CA LYS A 288 -27.43 10.20 11.25
C LYS A 288 -26.95 11.56 10.72
N ASN A 289 -25.81 11.55 10.03
CA ASN A 289 -25.11 12.71 9.49
C ASN A 289 -24.53 13.70 10.53
N SER A 290 -24.62 13.41 11.83
CA SER A 290 -23.90 14.20 12.85
C SER A 290 -22.40 14.25 12.54
N LEU A 291 -21.79 15.40 12.74
CA LEU A 291 -20.36 15.62 12.61
C LEU A 291 -19.65 15.26 13.92
N VAL A 292 -18.71 14.33 13.84
CA VAL A 292 -17.88 13.89 14.95
C VAL A 292 -16.45 14.39 14.74
N PHE A 293 -15.95 15.21 15.67
CA PHE A 293 -14.54 15.52 15.73
C PHE A 293 -13.76 14.31 16.26
N ASN A 294 -12.75 13.89 15.51
CA ASN A 294 -11.97 12.70 15.83
C ASN A 294 -10.48 12.93 15.60
N ASN A 295 -9.65 12.17 16.30
CA ASN A 295 -8.29 11.93 15.86
C ASN A 295 -8.33 11.13 14.54
N ALA A 296 -7.73 11.64 13.47
CA ALA A 296 -7.75 11.05 12.14
C ALA A 296 -7.26 9.60 12.09
N TYR A 297 -6.40 9.18 13.02
CA TYR A 297 -5.96 7.79 13.10
C TYR A 297 -7.07 6.82 13.52
N THR A 298 -8.11 7.29 14.22
CA THR A 298 -9.27 6.48 14.62
C THR A 298 -10.34 6.40 13.52
N PHE A 299 -10.30 7.31 12.54
CA PHE A 299 -11.30 7.43 11.47
C PHE A 299 -11.66 6.10 10.82
N THR A 300 -10.66 5.35 10.34
CA THR A 300 -10.90 4.14 9.55
C THR A 300 -11.72 3.11 10.33
N TYR A 301 -11.48 3.00 11.64
CA TYR A 301 -12.21 2.10 12.51
C TYR A 301 -13.61 2.61 12.81
N LEU A 302 -13.73 3.89 13.20
CA LEU A 302 -15.00 4.52 13.52
C LEU A 302 -15.95 4.49 12.33
N PHE A 303 -15.47 4.88 11.15
CA PHE A 303 -16.23 4.85 9.91
C PHE A 303 -16.63 3.42 9.50
N PHE A 304 -15.76 2.42 9.75
CA PHE A 304 -16.11 1.02 9.50
C PHE A 304 -17.24 0.52 10.41
N LYS A 305 -17.26 0.94 11.67
CA LYS A 305 -18.30 0.58 12.64
C LYS A 305 -19.59 1.36 12.41
N ASN A 306 -19.50 2.64 12.07
CA ASN A 306 -20.64 3.51 11.84
C ASN A 306 -20.38 4.49 10.69
N SER A 307 -20.86 4.13 9.50
CA SER A 307 -20.75 4.97 8.29
C SER A 307 -21.92 5.95 8.10
N ASP A 308 -22.89 5.96 9.02
CA ASP A 308 -23.99 6.93 9.01
C ASP A 308 -23.57 8.30 9.57
N LEU A 309 -22.38 8.41 10.17
CA LEU A 309 -21.83 9.65 10.74
C LEU A 309 -20.80 10.30 9.81
N ARG A 310 -20.58 11.60 10.02
CA ARG A 310 -19.50 12.37 9.38
C ARG A 310 -18.36 12.55 10.36
N TYR A 311 -17.13 12.54 9.87
CA TYR A 311 -15.93 12.66 10.67
C TYR A 311 -15.07 13.81 10.12
N THR A 312 -14.42 14.58 10.99
CA THR A 312 -13.67 15.78 10.58
C THR A 312 -12.45 15.42 9.75
N HIS A 313 -11.64 14.47 10.21
CA HIS A 313 -10.41 14.07 9.53
C HIS A 313 -10.26 12.56 9.45
N GLY A 314 -9.59 12.11 8.39
CA GLY A 314 -9.31 10.70 8.15
C GLY A 314 -8.44 10.49 6.93
N LEU A 315 -8.06 9.23 6.70
CA LEU A 315 -7.30 8.79 5.53
C LEU A 315 -5.95 9.52 5.38
N ASP A 316 -5.80 10.33 4.33
CA ASP A 316 -4.57 11.04 4.01
C ASP A 316 -4.72 12.51 4.41
N LEU A 317 -4.08 12.86 5.52
CA LEU A 317 -4.14 14.19 6.14
C LEU A 317 -3.58 15.31 5.25
N THR A 318 -2.82 14.96 4.21
CA THR A 318 -2.32 15.94 3.26
C THR A 318 -3.46 16.63 2.54
N TYR A 319 -4.60 15.96 2.31
CA TYR A 319 -5.75 16.61 1.68
C TYR A 319 -6.40 17.64 2.60
N SER A 320 -6.43 17.40 3.92
CA SER A 320 -6.90 18.40 4.88
C SER A 320 -6.00 19.64 4.85
N TYR A 321 -4.68 19.46 4.88
CA TYR A 321 -3.73 20.57 4.74
C TYR A 321 -3.88 21.34 3.42
N LEU A 322 -4.10 20.64 2.31
CA LEU A 322 -4.28 21.27 1.00
C LEU A 322 -5.63 21.99 0.84
N TYR A 323 -6.61 21.65 1.66
CA TYR A 323 -7.92 22.29 1.68
C TYR A 323 -7.86 23.60 2.48
N ASP A 324 -7.40 23.53 3.73
CA ASP A 324 -7.12 24.68 4.58
C ASP A 324 -5.93 24.38 5.49
N ALA A 325 -4.81 25.05 5.21
CA ALA A 325 -3.57 24.81 5.94
C ALA A 325 -3.62 25.37 7.37
N GLU A 326 -4.30 26.49 7.59
CA GLU A 326 -4.33 27.13 8.92
C GLU A 326 -5.22 26.32 9.87
N GLU A 327 -6.40 25.93 9.40
CA GLU A 327 -7.32 25.04 10.11
C GLU A 327 -6.64 23.70 10.46
N PHE A 328 -5.97 23.09 9.48
CA PHE A 328 -5.29 21.83 9.69
C PHE A 328 -4.10 21.91 10.67
N GLU A 329 -3.31 22.98 10.63
CA GLU A 329 -2.20 23.16 11.58
C GLU A 329 -2.72 23.40 13.00
N ARG A 330 -3.89 24.05 13.17
CA ARG A 330 -4.58 24.11 14.48
C ARG A 330 -5.05 22.74 14.93
N TYR A 331 -5.67 21.96 14.04
CA TYR A 331 -6.05 20.57 14.32
C TYR A 331 -4.87 19.71 14.78
N ILE A 332 -3.74 19.73 14.05
CA ILE A 332 -2.52 19.02 14.46
C ILE A 332 -1.98 19.58 15.77
N GLY A 333 -2.01 20.90 15.96
CA GLY A 333 -1.57 21.56 17.17
C GLY A 333 -2.35 21.15 18.41
N ILE A 334 -3.66 20.90 18.27
CA ILE A 334 -4.52 20.32 19.33
C ILE A 334 -4.06 18.91 19.66
N LEU A 335 -3.92 18.04 18.65
CA LEU A 335 -3.53 16.64 18.84
C LEU A 335 -2.11 16.47 19.41
N GLN A 336 -1.22 17.43 19.17
CA GLN A 336 0.15 17.41 19.67
C GLN A 336 0.34 18.21 20.97
N GLY A 337 -0.67 18.98 21.40
CA GLY A 337 -0.57 19.86 22.56
C GLY A 337 0.39 21.04 22.36
N THR A 338 0.67 21.42 21.12
CA THR A 338 1.55 22.56 20.78
C THR A 338 0.78 23.87 20.63
N LEU A 339 -0.55 23.80 20.47
CA LEU A 339 -1.40 24.96 20.32
C LEU A 339 -1.56 25.72 21.64
N LYS A 340 -1.06 26.96 21.68
CA LYS A 340 -1.15 27.85 22.85
C LYS A 340 -2.19 28.93 22.57
N SER A 341 -3.46 28.58 22.74
CA SER A 341 -4.60 29.50 22.63
C SER A 341 -5.62 29.22 23.71
N ASP A 342 -6.40 30.24 24.07
CA ASP A 342 -7.57 30.12 24.94
C ASP A 342 -8.88 29.94 24.15
N ALA A 343 -8.83 30.14 22.82
CA ALA A 343 -9.93 29.82 21.92
C ALA A 343 -10.13 28.32 21.78
N ASP A 344 -11.39 27.90 21.61
CA ASP A 344 -11.78 26.52 21.36
C ASP A 344 -11.94 26.28 19.86
N TYR A 345 -10.82 26.04 19.20
CA TYR A 345 -10.76 25.88 17.74
C TYR A 345 -11.48 24.62 17.25
N ILE A 346 -11.75 23.64 18.11
CA ILE A 346 -12.63 22.53 17.72
C ILE A 346 -14.02 23.05 17.34
N ILE A 347 -14.54 24.04 18.09
CA ILE A 347 -15.84 24.64 17.83
C ILE A 347 -15.73 25.71 16.73
N GLU A 348 -14.71 26.56 16.78
CA GLU A 348 -14.57 27.66 15.80
C GLU A 348 -14.35 27.15 14.37
N ASP A 349 -13.53 26.11 14.20
CA ASP A 349 -13.18 25.60 12.88
C ASP A 349 -14.19 24.57 12.36
N TYR A 350 -14.61 23.64 13.23
CA TYR A 350 -15.40 22.48 12.81
C TYR A 350 -16.86 22.53 13.23
N ASN A 351 -17.16 23.20 14.34
CA ASN A 351 -18.46 23.21 15.01
C ASN A 351 -19.17 21.83 15.00
N PRO A 352 -18.52 20.78 15.55
CA PRO A 352 -19.03 19.41 15.46
C PRO A 352 -20.17 19.17 16.46
N ASP A 353 -21.06 18.23 16.16
CA ASP A 353 -22.14 17.83 17.08
C ASP A 353 -21.57 17.02 18.26
N TYR A 354 -20.58 16.17 17.97
CA TYR A 354 -19.92 15.30 18.94
C TYR A 354 -18.41 15.32 18.78
N LEU A 355 -17.72 14.92 19.83
CA LEU A 355 -16.29 14.68 19.83
C LEU A 355 -16.01 13.30 20.42
N ILE A 356 -15.04 12.59 19.86
CA ILE A 356 -14.51 11.35 20.44
C ILE A 356 -13.03 11.51 20.78
N SER A 357 -12.68 11.12 22.00
CA SER A 357 -11.29 11.05 22.48
C SER A 357 -11.03 9.71 23.12
N GLY A 358 -9.91 9.08 22.77
CA GLY A 358 -9.37 7.97 23.52
C GLY A 358 -8.81 8.43 24.87
N LYS A 359 -8.76 7.52 25.83
CA LYS A 359 -8.05 7.62 27.12
C LYS A 359 -6.67 6.98 27.03
N LEU A 360 -6.12 6.96 25.82
CA LEU A 360 -4.87 6.32 25.47
C LEU A 360 -3.77 7.36 25.32
N LYS A 361 -2.51 6.92 25.42
CA LYS A 361 -1.33 7.79 25.33
C LYS A 361 -1.33 8.72 24.10
N GLN A 362 -1.84 8.25 22.96
CA GLN A 362 -1.89 9.03 21.72
C GLN A 362 -2.92 10.18 21.74
N ASP A 363 -3.95 10.09 22.58
CA ASP A 363 -5.05 11.07 22.66
C ASP A 363 -4.95 11.95 23.92
N VAL A 364 -3.91 11.76 24.75
CA VAL A 364 -3.72 12.53 25.99
C VAL A 364 -3.75 14.04 25.74
N GLN A 365 -3.17 14.53 24.65
CA GLN A 365 -3.15 15.96 24.35
C GLN A 365 -4.52 16.48 23.92
N LEU A 366 -5.26 15.70 23.13
CA LEU A 366 -6.65 16.00 22.79
C LEU A 366 -7.51 16.05 24.07
N PHE A 367 -7.35 15.06 24.95
CA PHE A 367 -8.03 15.02 26.24
C PHE A 367 -7.72 16.25 27.11
N ASN A 368 -6.44 16.64 27.22
CA ASN A 368 -6.03 17.84 27.94
C ASN A 368 -6.67 19.11 27.36
N TYR A 369 -6.75 19.20 26.03
CA TYR A 369 -7.39 20.32 25.33
C TYR A 369 -8.89 20.40 25.67
N ILE A 370 -9.60 19.27 25.63
CA ILE A 370 -11.02 19.17 26.01
C ILE A 370 -11.23 19.58 27.46
N VAL A 371 -10.37 19.12 28.38
CA VAL A 371 -10.45 19.47 29.80
C VAL A 371 -10.26 20.96 30.04
N LYS A 372 -9.34 21.61 29.31
CA LYS A 372 -9.16 23.08 29.36
C LYS A 372 -10.45 23.80 28.96
N ASN A 373 -11.14 23.29 27.95
CA ASN A 373 -12.38 23.85 27.38
C ASN A 373 -13.67 23.16 27.87
N ARG A 374 -13.62 22.46 29.03
CA ARG A 374 -14.71 21.59 29.54
C ARG A 374 -16.10 22.23 29.62
N LYS A 375 -16.20 23.55 29.64
CA LYS A 375 -17.48 24.26 29.68
C LYS A 375 -18.31 23.97 28.42
N ASN A 376 -17.65 23.76 27.29
CA ASN A 376 -18.27 23.56 25.98
C ASN A 376 -18.67 22.11 25.69
N TYR A 377 -18.23 21.17 26.53
CA TYR A 377 -18.40 19.73 26.30
C TYR A 377 -19.19 19.08 27.42
N LYS A 378 -19.91 18.01 27.08
CA LYS A 378 -20.60 17.13 28.03
C LYS A 378 -20.33 15.68 27.67
N ALA A 379 -19.70 14.92 28.56
CA ALA A 379 -19.54 13.48 28.36
C ALA A 379 -20.93 12.80 28.36
N VAL A 380 -21.24 12.10 27.26
CA VAL A 380 -22.49 11.35 27.07
C VAL A 380 -22.26 9.84 27.09
N TYR A 381 -21.01 9.42 26.84
CA TYR A 381 -20.54 8.05 27.03
C TYR A 381 -19.08 8.03 27.43
N GLU A 382 -18.71 7.11 28.32
CA GLU A 382 -17.35 6.96 28.79
C GLU A 382 -17.12 5.52 29.26
N ASP A 383 -16.00 4.92 28.85
CA ASP A 383 -15.54 3.63 29.36
C ASP A 383 -14.05 3.70 29.77
N GLU A 384 -13.39 2.56 29.92
CA GLU A 384 -11.97 2.49 30.29
C GLU A 384 -11.03 3.09 29.22
N TRP A 385 -11.45 3.07 27.95
CA TRP A 385 -10.57 3.30 26.79
C TRP A 385 -10.91 4.55 25.99
N CYS A 386 -12.15 5.02 26.03
CA CYS A 386 -12.61 6.14 25.23
C CYS A 386 -13.77 6.91 25.88
N ALA A 387 -14.02 8.12 25.38
CA ALA A 387 -15.15 8.95 25.75
C ALA A 387 -15.77 9.60 24.50
N VAL A 388 -17.10 9.71 24.52
CA VAL A 388 -17.89 10.48 23.55
C VAL A 388 -18.47 11.68 24.28
N LEU A 389 -18.23 12.86 23.73
CA LEU A 389 -18.67 14.13 24.27
C LEU A 389 -19.62 14.81 23.28
N GLU A 390 -20.74 15.31 23.80
CA GLU A 390 -21.66 16.21 23.09
C GLU A 390 -21.13 17.65 23.21
N VAL A 391 -21.14 18.38 22.10
CA VAL A 391 -20.81 19.81 22.06
C VAL A 391 -22.07 20.61 22.40
N LYS A 392 -21.94 21.60 23.29
CA LYS A 392 -23.08 22.34 23.87
C LYS A 392 -23.55 23.53 23.04
#